data_AF-A0A1L5KNG1-F1
#
_entry.id   AF-A0A1L5KNG1-F1
#
_cell.length_a   1.000
_cell.length_b   1.000
_cell.length_c   1.000
_cell.angle_alpha   90.00
_cell.angle_beta   90.00
_cell.angle_gamma   90.00
#
_symmetry.space_group_name_H-M   'P 1'
#
loop_
_entity.id
_entity.type
_entity.pdbx_description
1 polymer ?
#
loop_
_entity_poly.entity_id
_entity_poly.type
_entity_poly.pdbx_seq_one_letter_code
_entity_poly.pdbx_strand_id
1 'polypeptide(L)'
;MAYSEKVIDHYENPRNVGSFDNNDENVGSGMVGAPACGDVMKLQIKVNDEGIIEDARFKTYGCGSAIASSSLVTEWVKGKSLDEA
;
A
#
# COMPACT_ATOMS: atom_id res chain seq x y z
N MET A 1 -12.52 -23.34 -4.10
CA MET A 1 -12.32 -21.97 -4.63
C MET A 1 -10.84 -21.65 -4.50
N ALA A 2 -10.21 -21.08 -5.53
CA ALA A 2 -8.75 -21.04 -5.69
C ALA A 2 -8.02 -19.90 -4.94
N TYR A 3 -8.74 -19.11 -4.14
CA TYR A 3 -8.16 -18.02 -3.35
C TYR A 3 -8.26 -18.33 -1.86
N SER A 4 -7.18 -18.03 -1.12
CA SER A 4 -7.14 -18.15 0.33
C SER A 4 -8.13 -17.17 0.95
N GLU A 5 -8.75 -17.55 2.07
CA GLU A 5 -9.66 -16.68 2.84
C GLU A 5 -9.01 -15.33 3.17
N LYS A 6 -7.69 -15.31 3.39
CA LYS A 6 -6.94 -14.06 3.60
C LYS A 6 -6.99 -13.12 2.40
N VAL A 7 -6.86 -13.66 1.19
CA VAL A 7 -6.89 -12.85 -0.04
C VAL A 7 -8.29 -12.27 -0.24
N ILE A 8 -9.33 -13.04 0.08
CA ILE A 8 -10.72 -12.60 0.00
C ILE A 8 -10.99 -11.51 1.06
N ASP A 9 -10.53 -11.68 2.31
CA ASP A 9 -10.70 -10.67 3.37
C ASP A 9 -10.06 -9.33 2.98
N HIS A 10 -8.82 -9.35 2.49
CA HIS A 10 -8.14 -8.13 2.05
C HIS A 10 -8.71 -7.54 0.75
N TYR A 11 -9.48 -8.31 -0.02
CA TYR A 11 -10.17 -7.82 -1.21
C TYR A 11 -11.53 -7.20 -0.86
N GLU A 12 -12.31 -7.83 0.02
CA GLU A 12 -13.62 -7.33 0.46
C GLU A 12 -13.50 -6.19 1.48
N ASN A 13 -12.51 -6.26 2.37
CA ASN A 13 -12.23 -5.27 3.41
C ASN A 13 -10.76 -4.79 3.32
N PRO A 14 -10.38 -4.09 2.23
CA PRO A 14 -9.02 -3.63 2.06
C PRO A 14 -8.69 -2.58 3.14
N ARG A 15 -7.65 -2.86 3.92
CA ARG A 15 -7.17 -2.01 5.02
C ARG A 15 -6.24 -0.95 4.46
N ASN A 16 -6.24 0.25 5.03
CA ASN A 16 -5.31 1.32 4.64
C ASN A 16 -5.51 1.86 3.20
N VAL A 17 -6.71 1.69 2.62
CA VAL A 17 -7.04 2.32 1.35
C VAL A 17 -7.15 3.83 1.51
N GLY A 18 -6.40 4.57 0.70
CA GLY A 18 -6.44 6.03 0.75
C GLY A 18 -5.26 6.68 0.08
N SER A 19 -5.12 7.97 0.32
CA SER A 19 -3.96 8.73 -0.08
C SER A 19 -3.60 9.73 1.02
N PHE A 20 -2.34 10.13 1.05
CA PHE A 20 -1.87 11.27 1.82
C PHE A 20 -1.75 12.50 0.91
N ASP A 21 -1.61 13.67 1.54
CA ASP A 21 -1.25 14.88 0.81
C ASP A 21 0.15 14.70 0.22
N ASN A 22 0.34 15.09 -1.04
CA ASN A 22 1.65 15.01 -1.69
C ASN A 22 2.56 16.19 -1.28
N ASN A 23 2.02 17.20 -0.60
CA ASN A 23 2.79 18.35 -0.12
C ASN A 23 3.41 18.14 1.28
N ASP A 24 3.13 17.01 1.93
CA ASP A 24 3.73 16.68 3.22
C ASP A 24 5.16 16.16 2.99
N GLU A 25 6.17 16.85 3.53
CA GLU A 25 7.58 16.50 3.36
C GLU A 25 7.92 15.12 3.96
N ASN A 26 7.11 14.67 4.91
CA ASN A 26 7.24 13.39 5.59
C ASN A 26 6.52 12.24 4.86
N VAL A 27 5.95 12.50 3.69
CA VAL A 27 5.23 11.50 2.90
C VAL A 27 6.02 11.10 1.65
N GLY A 28 6.49 9.86 1.64
CA GLY A 28 7.02 9.22 0.44
C GLY A 28 5.87 8.71 -0.45
N SER A 29 5.87 9.06 -1.74
CA SER A 29 4.88 8.55 -2.70
C SER A 29 5.56 7.80 -3.84
N GLY A 30 5.26 6.51 -3.97
CA GLY A 30 5.66 5.68 -5.10
C GLY A 30 4.44 5.32 -5.95
N MET A 31 4.49 5.61 -7.25
CA MET A 31 3.50 5.11 -8.21
C MET A 31 4.22 4.22 -9.22
N VAL A 32 3.77 2.98 -9.32
CA VAL A 32 4.34 1.96 -10.20
C VAL A 32 3.23 1.26 -10.97
N GLY A 33 3.52 0.84 -12.19
CA GLY A 33 2.57 0.16 -13.07
C GLY A 33 2.40 0.86 -14.40
N ALA A 34 1.73 0.18 -15.32
CA ALA A 34 1.52 0.65 -16.68
C ALA A 34 0.02 0.67 -16.97
N PRO A 35 -0.55 1.83 -17.34
CA PRO A 35 -1.96 1.91 -17.74
C PRO A 35 -2.31 0.94 -18.87
N ALA A 36 -1.33 0.61 -19.73
CA ALA A 36 -1.49 -0.33 -20.83
C ALA A 36 -1.76 -1.78 -20.38
N CYS A 37 -1.30 -2.17 -19.19
CA CYS A 37 -1.52 -3.51 -18.63
C CYS A 37 -2.73 -3.58 -17.70
N GLY A 38 -3.37 -2.43 -17.41
CA GLY A 38 -4.51 -2.36 -16.49
C GLY A 38 -4.16 -2.47 -15.00
N ASP A 39 -2.88 -2.59 -14.67
CA ASP A 39 -2.37 -2.68 -13.30
C ASP A 39 -1.54 -1.43 -12.96
N VAL A 40 -2.07 -0.59 -12.07
CA VAL A 40 -1.41 0.62 -11.54
C VAL A 40 -1.54 0.66 -10.03
N MET A 41 -0.42 0.72 -9.33
CA MET A 41 -0.34 0.80 -7.88
C MET A 41 0.30 2.11 -7.44
N LYS A 42 -0.39 2.85 -6.58
CA LYS A 42 0.16 3.96 -5.81
C LYS A 42 0.29 3.53 -4.36
N LEU A 43 1.50 3.58 -3.82
CA LEU A 43 1.79 3.37 -2.40
C LEU A 43 2.35 4.66 -1.82
N GLN A 44 1.82 5.08 -0.67
CA GLN A 44 2.31 6.23 0.06
C GLN A 44 2.62 5.83 1.48
N ILE A 45 3.80 6.21 1.97
CA ILE A 45 4.24 5.97 3.35
C ILE A 45 4.46 7.32 4.02
N LYS A 46 4.07 7.42 5.29
CA LYS A 46 4.35 8.55 6.15
C LYS A 46 5.43 8.13 7.13
N VAL A 47 6.51 8.90 7.18
CA VAL A 47 7.70 8.63 7.98
C VAL A 47 7.84 9.72 9.03
N ASN A 48 8.25 9.38 10.25
CA ASN A 48 8.58 10.38 11.26
C ASN A 48 10.04 10.85 11.14
N ASP A 49 10.42 11.83 11.95
CA ASP A 49 11.78 12.38 11.99
C ASP A 49 12.86 11.36 12.40
N GLU A 50 12.45 10.25 13.02
CA GLU A 50 13.32 9.13 13.41
C GLU A 50 13.51 8.09 12.29
N GLY A 51 12.87 8.28 11.13
CA GLY A 51 12.96 7.37 10.00
C GLY A 51 12.05 6.13 10.11
N ILE A 52 11.03 6.16 10.97
CA ILE A 52 10.06 5.09 11.19
C ILE A 52 8.77 5.39 10.43
N ILE A 53 8.23 4.39 9.73
CA ILE A 53 6.96 4.49 9.01
C ILE A 53 5.80 4.47 10.00
N GLU A 54 5.18 5.62 10.23
CA GLU A 54 4.02 5.76 11.13
C GLU A 54 2.74 5.22 10.52
N ASP A 55 2.56 5.44 9.21
CA ASP A 55 1.37 5.01 8.49
C ASP A 55 1.69 4.76 7.01
N ALA A 56 0.96 3.83 6.41
CA ALA A 56 1.06 3.52 5.00
C ALA A 56 -0.34 3.45 4.41
N ARG A 57 -0.49 3.98 3.20
CA ARG A 57 -1.74 3.97 2.44
C ARG A 57 -1.47 3.54 1.02
N PHE A 58 -2.43 2.82 0.44
CA PHE A 58 -2.32 2.42 -0.95
C PHE A 58 -3.60 2.74 -1.74
N LYS A 59 -3.42 2.89 -3.04
CA LYS A 59 -4.46 2.90 -4.07
C LYS A 59 -3.96 2.05 -5.21
N THR A 60 -4.59 0.91 -5.44
CA THR A 60 -4.24 0.05 -6.55
C THR A 60 -5.46 -0.13 -7.45
N TYR A 61 -5.21 -0.17 -8.75
CA TYR A 61 -6.18 -0.51 -9.78
C TYR A 61 -5.60 -1.71 -10.50
N GLY A 62 -6.32 -2.83 -10.50
CA GLY A 62 -5.81 -4.08 -11.04
C GLY A 62 -6.56 -5.31 -10.55
N CYS A 63 -5.95 -6.48 -10.73
CA CYS A 63 -6.53 -7.74 -10.28
C CYS A 63 -6.75 -7.80 -8.74
N GLY A 64 -7.75 -8.56 -8.28
CA GLY A 64 -8.06 -8.71 -6.85
C GLY A 64 -6.88 -9.20 -6.00
N SER A 65 -6.00 -10.01 -6.59
CA SER A 65 -4.74 -10.44 -5.97
C SER A 65 -3.78 -9.28 -5.69
N ALA A 66 -3.72 -8.30 -6.59
CA ALA A 66 -2.89 -7.10 -6.39
C ALA A 66 -3.44 -6.25 -5.24
N ILE A 67 -4.77 -6.05 -5.17
CA ILE A 67 -5.43 -5.34 -4.07
C ILE A 67 -5.12 -6.00 -2.74
N ALA A 68 -5.28 -7.33 -2.65
CA ALA A 68 -5.02 -8.06 -1.41
C ALA A 68 -3.54 -7.97 -0.98
N SER A 69 -2.62 -8.08 -1.94
CA SER A 69 -1.17 -7.99 -1.69
C SER A 69 -0.77 -6.58 -1.23
N SER A 70 -1.32 -5.54 -1.86
CA SER A 70 -1.11 -4.15 -1.47
C SER A 70 -1.68 -3.84 -0.08
N SER A 71 -2.82 -4.42 0.29
CA SER A 71 -3.36 -4.25 1.64
C SER A 71 -2.47 -4.89 2.70
N LEU A 72 -1.99 -6.11 2.44
CA LEU A 72 -1.11 -6.81 3.37
C LEU A 72 0.23 -6.06 3.56
N VAL A 73 0.84 -5.57 2.47
CA VAL A 73 2.12 -4.86 2.58
C VAL A 73 2.00 -3.58 3.40
N THR A 74 0.89 -2.84 3.29
CA THR A 74 0.68 -1.62 4.09
C THR A 74 0.59 -1.88 5.59
N GLU A 75 0.10 -3.05 6.00
CA GLU A 75 0.12 -3.42 7.42
C GLU A 75 1.51 -3.85 7.89
N TRP A 76 2.29 -4.50 7.02
CA TRP A 76 3.64 -4.99 7.36
C TRP A 76 4.70 -3.90 7.46
N VAL A 77 4.63 -2.88 6.60
CA VAL A 77 5.61 -1.78 6.61
C VAL A 77 5.35 -0.78 7.73
N LYS A 78 4.14 -0.77 8.29
CA LYS A 78 3.77 0.11 9.40
C LYS A 78 4.56 -0.26 10.66
N GLY A 79 5.27 0.71 11.23
CA GLY A 79 6.14 0.52 12.39
C GLY A 79 7.55 -0.01 12.08
N LYS A 80 7.90 -0.18 10.79
CA LYS A 80 9.26 -0.49 10.35
C LYS A 80 10.06 0.78 10.09
N SER A 81 11.39 0.69 10.17
CA SER A 81 12.27 1.75 9.69
C SER A 81 12.33 1.75 8.16
N LEU A 82 12.80 2.85 7.58
CA LEU A 82 13.02 2.95 6.13
C LEU A 82 14.00 1.90 5.57
N ASP A 83 14.96 1.43 6.38
CA ASP A 83 15.91 0.39 5.96
C ASP A 83 15.31 -1.02 5.97
N GLU A 84 14.27 -1.24 6.79
CA GLU A 84 13.60 -2.53 6.93
C GLU A 84 12.39 -2.70 6.01
N ALA A 85 11.90 -1.59 5.43
CA ALA A 85 10.74 -1.53 4.55
C ALA A 85 11.09 -1.87 3.09
#